data_AF-A0A7W7VY19-F1
#
_entry.id   AF-A0A7W7VY19-F1
#
_cell.length_a   1.000
_cell.length_b   1.000
_cell.length_c   1.000
_cell.angle_alpha   90.00
_cell.angle_beta   90.00
_cell.angle_gamma   90.00
#
_symmetry.space_group_name_H-M   'P 1'
#
loop_
_entity.id
_entity.type
_entity.pdbx_description
1 polymer ?
#
loop_
_entity_poly.entity_id
_entity_poly.type
_entity_poly.pdbx_seq_one_letter_code
_entity_poly.pdbx_strand_id
1 'polypeptide(L)'
;MAEVGFDLKRLYGLSRSKYGVSQVRSVLLCFTDVYPGERPGVVDVARAGEAWRLASHRPAQVLREQLEQHGLGEYVPVDQKDQKRKPLRPRTPGRAAVGWALVLLLVVFQALLGILDLGVGMVIGGIGLIVGWLLPVRRLVYGRRPAPRAVKVAYVLGALALSYATASTGAVAVMALGTHGVAHIAYEETGTGSHGTQYKQCYLDLPDNNTEQLRTTGACPAPDGTAVDAYYEPGGDSPLLPVLADSASMERAGLVWGLPAALGLGLFGYTMVASLHGLERRPARTPEPTPRSLPKSKARFRSRGRHE
;
A
#
# COMPACT_ATOMS: atom_id res chain seq x y z
N MET A 1 21.17 0.73 -40.36
CA MET A 1 21.78 0.89 -39.02
C MET A 1 23.13 0.20 -38.91
N ALA A 2 23.25 -1.11 -39.17
CA ALA A 2 24.57 -1.74 -39.29
C ALA A 2 25.43 -1.15 -40.41
N GLU A 3 24.82 -0.83 -41.55
CA GLU A 3 25.48 -0.13 -42.68
C GLU A 3 25.97 1.29 -42.31
N VAL A 4 25.43 1.87 -41.24
CA VAL A 4 25.78 3.20 -40.71
C VAL A 4 26.64 3.05 -39.44
N GLY A 5 27.29 1.90 -39.22
CA GLY A 5 28.25 1.70 -38.13
C GLY A 5 27.67 1.51 -36.72
N PHE A 6 26.35 1.45 -36.55
CA PHE A 6 25.75 1.20 -35.24
C PHE A 6 25.91 -0.26 -34.81
N ASP A 7 26.42 -0.48 -33.60
CA ASP A 7 26.42 -1.79 -32.94
C ASP A 7 24.99 -2.21 -32.55
N LEU A 8 24.38 -2.98 -33.44
CA LEU A 8 23.02 -3.50 -33.29
C LEU A 8 22.84 -4.34 -32.02
N LYS A 9 23.86 -5.08 -31.58
CA LYS A 9 23.75 -5.90 -30.35
C LYS A 9 23.62 -4.99 -29.13
N ARG A 10 24.34 -3.87 -29.10
CA ARG A 10 24.31 -2.90 -28.01
C ARG A 10 23.03 -2.07 -28.00
N LEU A 11 22.54 -1.63 -29.17
CA LEU A 11 21.23 -0.98 -29.30
C LEU A 11 20.09 -1.92 -28.90
N TYR A 12 20.18 -3.18 -29.28
CA TYR A 12 19.19 -4.19 -28.90
C TYR A 12 19.22 -4.45 -27.38
N GLY A 13 20.41 -4.53 -26.77
CA GLY A 13 20.57 -4.61 -25.31
C GLY A 13 19.95 -3.40 -24.59
N LEU A 14 20.21 -2.18 -25.08
CA LEU A 14 19.64 -0.96 -24.54
C LEU A 14 18.11 -0.96 -24.62
N SER A 15 17.53 -1.37 -25.77
CA SER A 15 16.08 -1.40 -26.00
C SER A 15 15.29 -2.27 -25.00
N ARG A 16 15.96 -3.23 -24.35
CA ARG A 16 15.35 -4.10 -23.31
C ARG A 16 15.22 -3.44 -21.94
N SER A 17 15.85 -2.29 -21.71
CA SER A 17 15.68 -1.52 -20.48
C SER A 17 14.39 -0.71 -20.49
N LYS A 18 13.87 -0.36 -19.30
CA LYS A 18 12.59 0.36 -19.12
C LYS A 18 12.50 1.69 -19.89
N TYR A 19 13.63 2.31 -20.20
CA TYR A 19 13.76 3.57 -20.94
C TYR A 19 14.59 3.44 -22.23
N GLY A 20 14.90 2.20 -22.62
CA GLY A 20 15.83 1.88 -23.68
C GLY A 20 15.41 2.35 -25.05
N VAL A 21 14.13 2.17 -25.37
CA VAL A 21 13.57 2.52 -26.68
C VAL A 21 13.59 4.03 -26.91
N SER A 22 13.32 4.83 -25.86
CA SER A 22 13.42 6.30 -25.94
C SER A 22 14.86 6.78 -26.08
N GLN A 23 15.82 6.10 -25.44
CA GLN A 23 17.25 6.44 -25.56
C GLN A 23 17.79 6.10 -26.96
N VAL A 24 17.48 4.90 -27.47
CA VAL A 24 17.86 4.50 -28.85
C VAL A 24 17.27 5.47 -29.88
N ARG A 25 16.01 5.89 -29.70
CA ARG A 25 15.38 6.89 -30.58
C ARG A 25 16.02 8.26 -30.49
N SER A 26 16.36 8.73 -29.28
CA SER A 26 17.01 10.04 -29.10
C SER A 26 18.41 10.07 -29.72
N VAL A 27 19.16 8.97 -29.59
CA VAL A 27 20.46 8.80 -30.25
C VAL A 27 20.26 8.84 -31.76
N LEU A 28 19.35 8.04 -32.32
CA LEU A 28 19.11 7.99 -33.76
C LEU A 28 18.67 9.35 -34.34
N LEU A 29 17.76 10.06 -33.65
CA LEU A 29 17.31 11.40 -34.05
C LEU A 29 18.45 12.43 -34.05
N CYS A 30 19.32 12.41 -33.03
CA CYS A 30 20.46 13.33 -32.98
C CYS A 30 21.46 13.11 -34.13
N PHE A 31 21.67 11.87 -34.55
CA PHE A 31 22.59 11.57 -35.66
C PHE A 31 22.00 11.86 -37.03
N THR A 32 20.69 11.64 -37.22
CA THR A 32 20.04 11.93 -38.52
C THR A 32 19.88 13.42 -38.78
N ASP A 33 19.67 14.22 -37.73
CA ASP A 33 19.39 15.65 -37.89
C ASP A 33 20.65 16.53 -37.84
N VAL A 34 21.66 16.15 -37.05
CA VAL A 34 22.83 17.03 -36.79
C VAL A 34 24.05 16.69 -37.64
N TYR A 35 24.21 15.43 -38.08
CA TYR A 35 25.41 15.00 -38.82
C TYR A 35 25.08 14.06 -40.00
N PRO A 36 24.42 14.57 -41.06
CA PRO A 36 24.13 13.77 -42.25
C PRO A 36 25.43 13.44 -43.01
N GLY A 37 26.01 12.27 -42.76
CA GLY A 37 27.15 11.74 -43.52
C GLY A 37 28.31 11.19 -42.68
N GLU A 38 28.33 11.42 -41.37
CA GLU A 38 29.40 10.92 -40.50
C GLU A 38 29.07 9.53 -39.94
N ARG A 39 30.08 8.66 -39.87
CA ARG A 39 29.95 7.33 -39.26
C ARG A 39 30.12 7.46 -37.73
N PRO A 40 29.16 7.03 -36.91
CA PRO A 40 29.17 7.19 -35.46
C PRO A 40 30.34 6.43 -34.82
N GLY A 41 31.21 7.16 -34.11
CA GLY A 41 32.27 6.62 -33.27
C GLY A 41 31.90 6.55 -31.79
N VAL A 42 32.77 5.96 -30.97
CA VAL A 42 32.57 5.82 -29.50
C VAL A 42 32.39 7.18 -28.79
N VAL A 43 32.98 8.24 -29.36
CA VAL A 43 32.89 9.62 -28.87
C VAL A 43 31.46 10.18 -29.01
N ASP A 44 30.69 9.70 -29.97
CA ASP A 44 29.40 10.27 -30.31
C ASP A 44 28.25 9.75 -29.42
N VAL A 45 28.44 8.61 -28.74
CA VAL A 45 27.53 8.15 -27.68
C VAL A 45 27.59 9.07 -26.46
N ALA A 46 28.77 9.65 -26.16
CA ALA A 46 28.92 10.65 -25.10
C ALA A 46 28.23 11.97 -25.49
N ARG A 47 28.39 12.40 -26.75
CA ARG A 47 27.71 13.59 -27.30
C ARG A 47 26.19 13.45 -27.32
N ALA A 48 25.66 12.25 -27.59
CA ALA A 48 24.22 11.99 -27.52
C ALA A 48 23.66 12.14 -26.09
N GLY A 49 24.45 11.79 -25.06
CA GLY A 49 24.08 12.01 -23.66
C GLY A 49 24.04 13.50 -23.28
N GLU A 50 24.95 14.29 -23.84
CA GLU A 50 25.03 15.75 -23.64
C GLU A 50 23.93 16.49 -24.41
N ALA A 51 23.66 16.10 -25.66
CA ALA A 51 22.54 16.58 -26.46
C ALA A 51 21.19 16.26 -25.80
N TRP A 52 21.05 15.09 -25.17
CA TRP A 52 19.84 14.75 -24.41
C TRP A 52 19.67 15.62 -23.16
N ARG A 53 20.76 15.93 -22.43
CA ARG A 53 20.69 16.90 -21.33
C ARG A 53 20.22 18.26 -21.83
N LEU A 54 20.80 18.77 -22.91
CA LEU A 54 20.41 20.04 -23.52
C LEU A 54 18.96 20.03 -24.04
N ALA A 55 18.50 18.94 -24.63
CA ALA A 55 17.13 18.79 -25.12
C ALA A 55 16.10 18.64 -23.97
N SER A 56 16.46 17.96 -22.89
CA SER A 56 15.59 17.77 -21.71
C SER A 56 15.30 19.07 -20.93
N HIS A 57 16.09 20.12 -21.18
CA HIS A 57 15.88 21.46 -20.64
C HIS A 57 15.06 22.39 -21.55
N ARG A 58 14.69 21.96 -22.76
CA ARG A 58 13.87 22.78 -23.67
C ARG A 58 12.37 22.58 -23.40
N PRO A 59 11.55 23.65 -23.47
CA PRO A 59 10.10 23.55 -23.37
C PRO A 59 9.54 22.63 -24.47
N ALA A 60 8.63 21.73 -24.11
CA ALA A 60 8.08 20.70 -25.00
C ALA A 60 7.42 21.23 -26.29
N GLN A 61 7.06 22.51 -26.32
CA GLN A 61 6.48 23.19 -27.48
C GLN A 61 7.51 23.42 -28.59
N VAL A 62 8.72 23.84 -28.24
CA VAL A 62 9.80 24.14 -29.21
C VAL A 62 10.25 22.86 -29.92
N LEU A 63 10.31 21.74 -29.20
CA LEU A 63 10.65 20.43 -29.78
C LEU A 63 9.59 19.96 -30.78
N ARG A 64 8.32 20.31 -30.54
CA ARG A 64 7.19 19.92 -31.38
C ARG A 64 7.21 20.66 -32.72
N GLU A 65 7.46 21.97 -32.69
CA GLU A 65 7.60 22.80 -33.90
C GLU A 65 8.77 22.34 -34.77
N GLN A 66 9.90 21.99 -34.17
CA GLN A 66 11.07 21.49 -34.93
C GLN A 66 10.81 20.12 -35.57
N LEU A 67 10.09 19.22 -34.90
CA LEU A 67 9.72 17.92 -35.47
C LEU A 67 8.72 18.04 -36.62
N GLU A 68 7.80 19.00 -36.54
CA GLU A 68 6.87 19.30 -37.63
C GLU A 68 7.59 19.92 -38.83
N GLN A 69 8.57 20.81 -38.61
CA GLN A 69 9.40 21.40 -39.67
C GLN A 69 10.23 20.37 -40.44
N HIS A 70 10.59 19.25 -39.83
CA HIS A 70 11.33 18.16 -40.49
C HIS A 70 10.44 17.05 -41.06
N GLY A 71 9.13 17.28 -41.18
CA GLY A 71 8.21 16.32 -41.78
C GLY A 71 7.99 15.05 -40.95
N LEU A 72 8.42 15.04 -39.69
CA LEU A 72 8.20 13.96 -38.72
C LEU A 72 6.86 14.13 -37.97
N GLY A 73 6.01 15.02 -38.48
CA GLY A 73 4.70 15.41 -37.94
C GLY A 73 3.61 14.37 -38.15
N GLU A 74 3.78 13.15 -37.62
CA GLU A 74 2.63 12.34 -37.23
C GLU A 74 3.00 11.47 -36.01
N TYR A 75 3.15 12.14 -34.87
CA TYR A 75 3.12 11.45 -33.59
C TYR A 75 1.68 11.02 -33.27
N VAL A 76 1.25 9.89 -33.84
CA VAL A 76 0.18 9.11 -33.21
C VAL A 76 0.83 8.44 -32.01
N PRO A 77 0.46 8.75 -30.76
CA PRO A 77 0.96 7.99 -29.63
C PRO A 77 0.55 6.54 -29.86
N VAL A 78 1.53 5.68 -30.20
CA VAL A 78 1.33 4.24 -30.20
C VAL A 78 1.03 3.90 -28.75
N ASP A 79 -0.26 3.71 -28.47
CA ASP A 79 -0.77 3.34 -27.17
C ASP A 79 -0.07 2.02 -26.81
N GLN A 80 0.97 2.07 -25.97
CA GLN A 80 1.71 0.92 -25.44
C GLN A 80 0.81 0.00 -24.56
N LYS A 81 -0.51 0.07 -24.72
CA LYS A 81 -1.49 -0.73 -23.98
C LYS A 81 -1.61 -2.17 -24.45
N ASP A 82 -0.97 -2.54 -25.57
CA ASP A 82 -0.98 -3.90 -26.12
C ASP A 82 0.27 -4.73 -25.80
N GLN A 83 1.01 -4.38 -24.74
CA GLN A 83 1.78 -5.39 -24.02
C GLN A 83 0.80 -6.43 -23.47
N LYS A 84 0.58 -7.51 -24.24
CA LYS A 84 -0.01 -8.81 -23.84
C LYS A 84 -0.72 -8.72 -22.50
N ARG A 85 -1.87 -8.05 -22.45
CA ARG A 85 -2.73 -7.99 -21.26
C ARG A 85 -3.25 -9.40 -21.03
N LYS A 86 -2.45 -10.22 -20.34
CA LYS A 86 -2.87 -11.52 -19.82
C LYS A 86 -4.28 -11.31 -19.25
N PRO A 87 -5.29 -12.09 -19.67
CA PRO A 87 -6.69 -11.79 -19.41
C PRO A 87 -6.87 -11.41 -17.94
N LEU A 88 -7.47 -10.23 -17.72
CA LEU A 88 -7.81 -9.77 -16.38
C LEU A 88 -8.67 -10.87 -15.78
N ARG A 89 -8.16 -11.57 -14.76
CA ARG A 89 -8.94 -12.62 -14.09
C ARG A 89 -10.29 -12.01 -13.67
N PRO A 90 -11.42 -12.63 -14.01
CA PRO A 90 -12.72 -12.09 -13.67
C PRO A 90 -12.84 -11.98 -12.15
N ARG A 91 -13.38 -10.85 -11.72
CA ARG A 91 -13.57 -10.49 -10.31
C ARG A 91 -14.84 -11.20 -9.85
N THR A 92 -14.72 -12.28 -9.09
CA THR A 92 -15.88 -12.99 -8.53
C THR A 92 -16.18 -12.44 -7.14
N PRO A 93 -17.46 -12.22 -6.80
CA PRO A 93 -17.85 -11.76 -5.46
C PRO A 93 -17.33 -12.69 -4.38
N GLY A 94 -17.31 -14.01 -4.64
CA GLY A 94 -16.74 -15.00 -3.72
C GLY A 94 -15.25 -14.77 -3.40
N ARG A 95 -14.42 -14.37 -4.37
CA ARG A 95 -13.00 -14.07 -4.10
C ARG A 95 -12.83 -12.80 -3.28
N ALA A 96 -13.67 -11.79 -3.53
CA ALA A 96 -13.65 -10.57 -2.72
C ALA A 96 -14.06 -10.86 -1.27
N ALA A 97 -15.12 -11.66 -1.08
CA ALA A 97 -15.57 -12.09 0.24
C ALA A 97 -14.48 -12.87 0.99
N VAL A 98 -13.83 -13.85 0.34
CA VAL A 98 -12.71 -14.60 0.94
C VAL A 98 -11.55 -13.66 1.29
N GLY A 99 -11.22 -12.70 0.42
CA GLY A 99 -10.16 -11.72 0.69
C GLY A 99 -10.44 -10.88 1.94
N TRP A 100 -11.67 -10.40 2.12
CA TRP A 100 -12.07 -9.63 3.30
C TRP A 100 -12.22 -10.50 4.56
N ALA A 101 -12.70 -11.73 4.43
CA ALA A 101 -12.74 -12.69 5.53
C ALA A 101 -11.34 -12.97 6.08
N LEU A 102 -10.34 -13.11 5.21
CA LEU A 102 -8.94 -13.26 5.61
C LEU A 102 -8.40 -12.01 6.32
N VAL A 103 -8.77 -10.80 5.88
CA VAL A 103 -8.39 -9.56 6.57
C VAL A 103 -9.04 -9.48 7.95
N LEU A 104 -10.32 -9.84 8.07
CA LEU A 104 -11.01 -9.87 9.35
C LEU A 104 -10.38 -10.89 10.31
N LEU A 105 -10.01 -12.07 9.80
CA LEU A 105 -9.29 -13.06 10.58
C LEU A 105 -7.93 -12.53 11.06
N LEU A 106 -7.19 -11.80 10.21
CA LEU A 106 -5.95 -11.13 10.62
C LEU A 106 -6.17 -10.09 11.71
N VAL A 107 -7.25 -9.31 11.64
CA VAL A 107 -7.62 -8.33 12.68
C VAL A 107 -7.91 -9.04 14.00
N VAL A 108 -8.67 -10.14 13.98
CA VAL A 108 -8.96 -10.94 15.19
C VAL A 108 -7.68 -11.54 15.76
N PHE A 109 -6.83 -12.13 14.92
CA PHE A 109 -5.57 -12.71 15.36
C PHE A 109 -4.63 -11.66 15.96
N GLN A 110 -4.58 -10.47 15.38
CA GLN A 110 -3.84 -9.34 15.94
C GLN A 110 -4.39 -8.91 17.31
N ALA A 111 -5.71 -8.85 17.48
CA ALA A 111 -6.31 -8.55 18.78
C ALA A 111 -5.94 -9.61 19.83
N LEU A 112 -6.00 -10.91 19.47
CA LEU A 112 -5.59 -12.01 20.36
C LEU A 112 -4.11 -11.94 20.74
N LEU A 113 -3.22 -11.62 19.79
CA LEU A 113 -1.80 -11.44 20.11
C LEU A 113 -1.58 -10.25 21.07
N GLY A 114 -2.33 -9.16 20.90
CA GLY A 114 -2.25 -7.99 21.78
C GLY A 114 -2.74 -8.26 23.21
N ILE A 115 -3.51 -9.33 23.42
CA ILE A 115 -3.87 -9.80 24.76
C ILE A 115 -2.63 -10.40 25.46
N LEU A 116 -1.91 -11.29 24.76
CA LEU A 116 -0.76 -12.01 25.28
C LEU A 116 0.46 -11.11 25.49
N ASP A 117 0.81 -10.31 24.49
CA ASP A 117 1.98 -9.45 24.53
C ASP A 117 1.73 -8.19 23.69
N LEU A 118 1.87 -7.04 24.35
CA LEU A 118 1.64 -5.72 23.78
C LEU A 118 2.57 -5.43 22.58
N GLY A 119 3.84 -5.76 22.71
CA GLY A 119 4.86 -5.51 21.69
C GLY A 119 4.67 -6.43 20.49
N VAL A 120 4.46 -7.73 20.75
CA VAL A 120 4.27 -8.74 19.70
C VAL A 120 2.99 -8.46 18.90
N GLY A 121 1.87 -8.20 19.58
CA GLY A 121 0.58 -7.92 18.93
C GLY A 121 0.62 -6.68 18.04
N MET A 122 1.22 -5.59 18.52
CA MET A 122 1.34 -4.35 17.74
C MET A 122 2.23 -4.53 16.50
N VAL A 123 3.41 -5.12 16.64
CA VAL A 123 4.40 -5.24 15.55
C VAL A 123 4.00 -6.31 14.55
N ILE A 124 3.74 -7.54 15.02
CA ILE A 124 3.37 -8.65 14.13
C ILE A 124 2.00 -8.40 13.51
N GLY A 125 1.04 -7.88 14.29
CA GLY A 125 -0.28 -7.52 13.78
C GLY A 125 -0.23 -6.43 12.73
N GLY A 126 0.50 -5.33 12.99
CA GLY A 126 0.66 -4.24 12.02
C GLY A 126 1.32 -4.68 10.72
N ILE A 127 2.43 -5.43 10.81
CA ILE A 127 3.08 -6.01 9.63
C ILE A 127 2.12 -6.97 8.91
N GLY A 128 1.41 -7.82 9.66
CA GLY A 128 0.44 -8.77 9.15
C GLY A 128 -0.69 -8.10 8.36
N LEU A 129 -1.25 -7.00 8.86
CA LEU A 129 -2.26 -6.21 8.14
C LEU A 129 -1.66 -5.54 6.90
N ILE A 130 -0.48 -4.93 6.98
CA ILE A 130 0.17 -4.31 5.81
C ILE A 130 0.46 -5.36 4.72
N VAL A 131 0.93 -6.55 5.09
CA VAL A 131 1.12 -7.68 4.17
C VAL A 131 -0.24 -8.21 3.67
N GLY A 132 -1.27 -8.17 4.52
CA GLY A 132 -2.67 -8.43 4.20
C GLY A 132 -3.18 -7.57 3.04
N TRP A 133 -2.74 -6.31 2.94
CA TRP A 133 -3.01 -5.51 1.75
C TRP A 133 -2.41 -6.13 0.48
N LEU A 134 -1.14 -6.54 0.54
CA LEU A 134 -0.36 -6.99 -0.61
C LEU A 134 -0.76 -8.38 -1.11
N LEU A 135 -1.25 -9.25 -0.23
CA LEU A 135 -1.61 -10.62 -0.55
C LEU A 135 -3.13 -10.77 -0.76
N PRO A 136 -3.98 -10.87 0.27
CA PRO A 136 -5.41 -11.12 0.07
C PRO A 136 -6.10 -9.95 -0.65
N VAL A 137 -5.90 -8.70 -0.22
CA VAL A 137 -6.65 -7.59 -0.83
C VAL A 137 -6.20 -7.35 -2.28
N ARG A 138 -4.89 -7.25 -2.53
CA ARG A 138 -4.40 -7.03 -3.89
C ARG A 138 -4.69 -8.20 -4.82
N ARG A 139 -4.48 -9.46 -4.40
CA ARG A 139 -4.66 -10.62 -5.30
C ARG A 139 -6.09 -11.11 -5.41
N LEU A 140 -6.85 -11.14 -4.31
CA LEU A 140 -8.21 -11.71 -4.28
C LEU A 140 -9.27 -10.64 -4.55
N VAL A 141 -9.13 -9.44 -3.99
CA VAL A 141 -10.11 -8.36 -4.17
C VAL A 141 -9.87 -7.59 -5.47
N TYR A 142 -8.65 -7.13 -5.73
CA TYR A 142 -8.33 -6.29 -6.90
C TYR A 142 -7.73 -7.04 -8.10
N GLY A 143 -7.21 -8.26 -7.89
CA GLY A 143 -6.55 -9.06 -8.91
C GLY A 143 -5.35 -8.35 -9.52
N ARG A 144 -5.46 -7.96 -10.81
CA ARG A 144 -4.41 -7.22 -11.53
C ARG A 144 -4.72 -5.74 -11.71
N ARG A 145 -5.90 -5.28 -11.30
CA ARG A 145 -6.27 -3.87 -11.44
C ARG A 145 -5.60 -3.03 -10.35
N PRO A 146 -5.17 -1.80 -10.65
CA PRO A 146 -4.68 -0.90 -9.62
C PRO A 146 -5.83 -0.52 -8.69
N ALA A 147 -5.65 -0.71 -7.37
CA ALA A 147 -6.57 -0.17 -6.38
C ALA A 147 -6.48 1.36 -6.35
N PRO A 148 -7.62 2.09 -6.17
CA PRO A 148 -7.62 3.54 -6.02
C PRO A 148 -6.71 3.98 -4.87
N ARG A 149 -6.09 5.16 -5.01
CA ARG A 149 -5.19 5.71 -3.97
C ARG A 149 -5.91 5.90 -2.63
N ALA A 150 -7.15 6.41 -2.66
CA ALA A 150 -7.95 6.61 -1.46
C ALA A 150 -8.14 5.31 -0.66
N VAL A 151 -8.43 4.18 -1.32
CA VAL A 151 -8.58 2.88 -0.65
C VAL A 151 -7.26 2.41 -0.03
N LYS A 152 -6.14 2.57 -0.75
CA LYS A 152 -4.81 2.24 -0.21
C LYS A 152 -4.51 3.02 1.05
N VAL A 153 -4.72 4.33 1.01
CA VAL A 153 -4.46 5.23 2.14
C VAL A 153 -5.37 4.89 3.30
N ALA A 154 -6.68 4.73 3.07
CA ALA A 154 -7.63 4.33 4.10
C ALA A 154 -7.26 2.97 4.74
N TYR A 155 -6.82 1.99 3.95
CA TYR A 155 -6.39 0.70 4.48
C TYR A 155 -5.15 0.83 5.37
N VAL A 156 -4.13 1.58 4.93
CA VAL A 156 -2.89 1.77 5.71
C VAL A 156 -3.19 2.54 7.00
N LEU A 157 -3.98 3.61 6.93
CA LEU A 157 -4.41 4.35 8.12
C LEU A 157 -5.23 3.48 9.07
N GLY A 158 -6.12 2.62 8.54
CA GLY A 158 -6.89 1.68 9.33
C GLY A 158 -6.01 0.65 10.04
N ALA A 159 -5.02 0.10 9.33
CA ALA A 159 -4.04 -0.82 9.91
C ALA A 159 -3.21 -0.17 11.02
N LEU A 160 -2.75 1.08 10.82
CA LEU A 160 -2.02 1.83 11.84
C LEU A 160 -2.90 2.12 13.06
N ALA A 161 -4.14 2.55 12.86
CA ALA A 161 -5.09 2.80 13.95
C ALA A 161 -5.37 1.53 14.78
N LEU A 162 -5.63 0.39 14.13
CA LEU A 162 -5.81 -0.87 14.86
C LEU A 162 -4.55 -1.37 15.56
N SER A 163 -3.37 -1.15 14.96
CA SER A 163 -2.10 -1.50 15.59
C SER A 163 -1.84 -0.65 16.84
N TYR A 164 -2.24 0.61 16.82
CA TYR A 164 -2.20 1.43 18.03
C TYR A 164 -3.22 0.95 19.07
N ALA A 165 -4.46 0.62 18.65
CA ALA A 165 -5.47 0.08 19.55
C ALA A 165 -5.03 -1.24 20.22
N THR A 166 -4.22 -2.07 19.55
CA THR A 166 -3.70 -3.30 20.19
C THR A 166 -2.85 -3.07 21.43
N ALA A 167 -2.29 -1.88 21.61
CA ALA A 167 -1.52 -1.57 22.81
C ALA A 167 -2.37 -1.58 24.09
N SER A 168 -3.68 -1.30 23.98
CA SER A 168 -4.61 -1.26 25.11
C SER A 168 -5.55 -2.46 25.16
N THR A 169 -5.54 -3.34 24.16
CA THR A 169 -6.46 -4.49 24.08
C THR A 169 -6.42 -5.37 25.31
N GLY A 170 -5.23 -5.70 25.83
CA GLY A 170 -5.19 -6.56 27.01
C GLY A 170 -5.65 -5.89 28.29
N ALA A 171 -5.50 -4.56 28.44
CA ALA A 171 -6.08 -3.83 29.56
C ALA A 171 -7.62 -3.84 29.49
N VAL A 172 -8.17 -3.58 28.30
CA VAL A 172 -9.62 -3.68 28.04
C VAL A 172 -10.11 -5.11 28.23
N ALA A 173 -9.32 -6.13 27.86
CA ALA A 173 -9.68 -7.53 28.07
C ALA A 173 -9.78 -7.89 29.56
N VAL A 174 -8.82 -7.45 30.38
CA VAL A 174 -8.87 -7.63 31.85
C VAL A 174 -10.08 -6.91 32.43
N MET A 175 -10.37 -5.68 32.00
CA MET A 175 -11.55 -4.93 32.45
C MET A 175 -12.87 -5.61 32.05
N ALA A 176 -12.91 -6.29 30.90
CA ALA A 176 -14.12 -6.91 30.37
C ALA A 176 -14.35 -8.35 30.87
N LEU A 177 -13.28 -9.11 31.12
CA LEU A 177 -13.33 -10.54 31.46
C LEU A 177 -12.89 -10.82 32.90
N GLY A 178 -12.12 -9.92 33.51
CA GLY A 178 -11.59 -10.08 34.85
C GLY A 178 -12.62 -9.78 35.93
N THR A 179 -12.20 -10.03 37.16
CA THR A 179 -12.93 -9.71 38.39
C THR A 179 -12.45 -8.39 38.97
N HIS A 180 -13.38 -7.60 39.50
CA HIS A 180 -13.09 -6.39 40.24
C HIS A 180 -12.91 -6.71 41.73
N GLY A 181 -11.84 -6.22 42.35
CA GLY A 181 -11.61 -6.39 43.78
C GLY A 181 -10.53 -5.46 44.32
N VAL A 182 -10.28 -5.57 45.63
CA VAL A 182 -9.26 -4.79 46.33
C VAL A 182 -7.97 -5.60 46.37
N ALA A 183 -6.94 -5.13 45.68
CA ALA A 183 -5.58 -5.66 45.78
C ALA A 183 -4.75 -4.78 46.73
N HIS A 184 -3.56 -5.24 47.11
CA HIS A 184 -2.61 -4.43 47.88
C HIS A 184 -1.33 -4.25 47.08
N ILE A 185 -0.67 -3.10 47.22
CA ILE A 185 0.64 -2.89 46.61
C ILE A 185 1.65 -3.79 47.33
N ALA A 186 2.25 -4.73 46.61
CA ALA A 186 3.22 -5.66 47.18
C ALA A 186 4.58 -4.99 47.32
N TYR A 187 5.17 -4.62 46.17
CA TYR A 187 6.45 -3.95 46.07
C TYR A 187 6.66 -3.36 44.67
N GLU A 188 7.72 -2.56 44.53
CA GLU A 188 8.23 -2.05 43.27
C GLU A 188 9.61 -2.65 42.97
N GLU A 189 9.80 -3.18 41.76
CA GLU A 189 11.09 -3.68 41.29
C GLU A 189 11.60 -2.87 40.09
N THR A 190 12.91 -2.62 40.03
CA THR A 190 13.53 -1.99 38.86
C THR A 190 14.02 -3.06 37.90
N GLY A 191 13.31 -3.22 36.77
CA GLY A 191 13.70 -4.08 35.67
C GLY A 191 14.67 -3.39 34.70
N THR A 192 15.44 -4.18 33.96
CA THR A 192 16.27 -3.68 32.85
C THR A 192 15.75 -4.26 31.54
N GLY A 193 15.32 -3.38 30.63
CA GLY A 193 14.82 -3.79 29.32
C GLY A 193 15.93 -4.34 28.42
N SER A 194 15.54 -4.98 27.32
CA SER A 194 16.45 -5.55 26.31
C SER A 194 17.41 -4.52 25.67
N HIS A 195 17.09 -3.23 25.77
CA HIS A 195 17.91 -2.12 25.29
C HIS A 195 18.72 -1.43 26.40
N GLY A 196 18.78 -2.00 27.61
CA GLY A 196 19.50 -1.43 28.77
C GLY A 196 18.75 -0.30 29.49
N THR A 197 17.55 0.07 29.03
CA THR A 197 16.70 1.06 29.70
C THR A 197 16.16 0.48 30.99
N GLN A 198 16.44 1.13 32.12
CA GLN A 198 15.84 0.79 33.40
C GLN A 198 14.37 1.24 33.44
N TYR A 199 13.49 0.37 33.93
CA TYR A 199 12.08 0.67 34.12
C TYR A 199 11.63 0.17 35.49
N LYS A 200 10.63 0.83 36.06
CA LYS A 200 9.98 0.39 37.29
C LYS A 200 8.81 -0.50 36.94
N GLN A 201 8.65 -1.60 37.68
CA GLN A 201 7.56 -2.55 37.58
C GLN A 201 6.91 -2.67 38.96
N CYS A 202 5.62 -2.41 39.02
CA CYS A 202 4.85 -2.50 40.25
C CYS A 202 4.16 -3.87 40.35
N TYR A 203 4.11 -4.42 41.56
CA TYR A 203 3.49 -5.71 41.86
C TYR A 203 2.34 -5.54 42.84
N LEU A 204 1.29 -6.33 42.69
CA LEU A 204 0.09 -6.33 43.51
C LEU A 204 -0.10 -7.70 44.16
N ASP A 205 -0.39 -7.69 45.45
CA ASP A 205 -0.92 -8.84 46.16
C ASP A 205 -2.43 -8.89 45.93
N LEU A 206 -2.85 -9.90 45.17
CA LEU A 206 -4.24 -10.17 44.84
C LEU A 206 -4.95 -10.87 46.02
N PRO A 207 -6.29 -10.80 46.11
CA PRO A 207 -7.07 -11.44 47.18
C PRO A 207 -6.92 -12.96 47.30
N ASP A 208 -6.47 -13.62 46.25
CA ASP A 208 -6.17 -15.06 46.21
C ASP A 208 -4.75 -15.39 46.71
N ASN A 209 -4.07 -14.42 47.33
CA ASN A 209 -2.73 -14.54 47.90
C ASN A 209 -1.64 -14.82 46.85
N ASN A 210 -1.90 -14.38 45.61
CA ASN A 210 -0.94 -14.37 44.51
C ASN A 210 -0.38 -12.96 44.33
N THR A 211 0.92 -12.85 44.07
CA THR A 211 1.56 -11.58 43.74
C THR A 211 1.74 -11.49 42.23
N GLU A 212 1.09 -10.52 41.59
CA GLU A 212 1.15 -10.33 40.13
C GLU A 212 1.66 -8.95 39.74
N GLN A 213 2.36 -8.87 38.62
CA GLN A 213 2.84 -7.59 38.09
C GLN A 213 1.68 -6.79 37.46
N LEU A 214 1.64 -5.48 37.69
CA LEU A 214 0.74 -4.59 36.96
C LEU A 214 1.04 -4.61 35.46
N ARG A 215 0.00 -4.57 34.62
CA ARG A 215 0.16 -4.59 33.16
C ARG A 215 0.97 -3.40 32.63
N THR A 216 0.89 -2.25 33.30
CA THR A 216 1.60 -1.03 32.93
C THR A 216 2.90 -0.91 33.70
N THR A 217 4.01 -0.64 33.00
CA THR A 217 5.27 -0.25 33.62
C THR A 217 5.17 1.17 34.18
N GLY A 218 5.90 1.43 35.27
CA GLY A 218 5.85 2.70 35.99
C GLY A 218 6.09 2.52 37.47
N ALA A 219 6.21 3.65 38.17
CA ALA A 219 6.26 3.64 39.63
C ALA A 219 4.91 3.20 40.21
N CYS A 220 4.93 2.57 41.38
CA CYS A 220 3.69 2.26 42.09
C CYS A 220 2.93 3.55 42.43
N PRO A 221 1.58 3.56 42.34
CA PRO A 221 0.78 4.76 42.59
C PRO A 221 0.73 5.16 44.07
N ALA A 222 1.07 4.24 44.98
CA ALA A 222 1.07 4.43 46.42
C ALA A 222 2.14 3.51 47.07
N PRO A 223 2.47 3.67 48.36
CA PRO A 223 3.47 2.84 49.02
C PRO A 223 3.00 1.41 49.26
N ASP A 224 3.94 0.50 49.49
CA ASP A 224 3.72 -0.91 49.79
C ASP A 224 2.71 -1.09 50.94
N GLY A 225 1.85 -2.09 50.81
CA GLY A 225 0.73 -2.41 51.71
C GLY A 225 -0.52 -1.57 51.51
N THR A 226 -0.52 -0.57 50.63
CA THR A 226 -1.72 0.26 50.36
C THR A 226 -2.76 -0.55 49.59
N ALA A 227 -4.01 -0.51 50.06
CA ALA A 227 -5.15 -1.08 49.34
C ALA A 227 -5.50 -0.25 48.09
N VAL A 228 -5.69 -0.92 46.95
CA VAL A 228 -6.03 -0.32 45.66
C VAL A 228 -7.10 -1.15 44.96
N ASP A 229 -8.05 -0.48 44.30
CA ASP A 229 -9.03 -1.18 43.46
C ASP A 229 -8.36 -1.60 42.14
N ALA A 230 -8.59 -2.85 41.73
CA ALA A 230 -8.01 -3.42 40.52
C ALA A 230 -8.96 -4.40 39.83
N TYR A 231 -8.80 -4.52 38.52
CA TYR A 231 -9.31 -5.63 37.73
C TYR A 231 -8.18 -6.66 37.53
N TYR A 232 -8.47 -7.93 37.80
CA TYR A 232 -7.52 -9.03 37.69
C TYR A 232 -8.25 -10.33 37.33
N GLU A 233 -7.53 -11.33 36.85
CA GLU A 233 -8.09 -12.68 36.64
C GLU A 233 -7.70 -13.58 37.82
N PRO A 234 -8.65 -14.29 38.46
CA PRO A 234 -8.34 -15.14 39.60
C PRO A 234 -7.63 -16.44 39.16
N GLY A 235 -6.72 -16.95 39.98
CA GLY A 235 -6.15 -18.30 39.83
C GLY A 235 -4.65 -18.39 39.64
N GLY A 236 -3.94 -17.26 39.53
CA GLY A 236 -2.49 -17.23 39.26
C GLY A 236 -2.16 -17.74 37.85
N ASP A 237 -1.12 -17.21 37.22
CA ASP A 237 -0.65 -17.57 35.87
C ASP A 237 -1.52 -17.11 34.68
N SER A 238 -2.41 -16.14 34.87
CA SER A 238 -3.15 -15.58 33.74
C SER A 238 -2.24 -14.69 32.85
N PRO A 239 -2.36 -14.75 31.51
CA PRO A 239 -1.76 -13.75 30.62
C PRO A 239 -2.42 -12.36 30.76
N LEU A 240 -3.57 -12.27 31.41
CA LEU A 240 -4.32 -11.05 31.71
C LEU A 240 -3.82 -10.42 33.01
N LEU A 241 -2.67 -9.75 32.90
CA LEU A 241 -2.08 -9.01 34.02
C LEU A 241 -3.04 -7.94 34.59
N PRO A 242 -3.02 -7.72 35.91
CA PRO A 242 -3.91 -6.80 36.59
C PRO A 242 -3.78 -5.35 36.09
N VAL A 243 -4.88 -4.61 36.20
CA VAL A 243 -4.97 -3.19 35.88
C VAL A 243 -5.69 -2.46 37.01
N LEU A 244 -5.22 -1.27 37.38
CA LEU A 244 -5.89 -0.43 38.37
C LEU A 244 -7.30 -0.06 37.89
N ALA A 245 -8.25 0.01 38.82
CA ALA A 245 -9.64 0.35 38.56
C ALA A 245 -9.96 1.82 38.89
N ASP A 246 -8.98 2.72 38.75
CA ASP A 246 -9.22 4.15 38.86
C ASP A 246 -9.94 4.70 37.63
N SER A 247 -10.72 5.77 37.81
CA SER A 247 -11.48 6.39 36.72
C SER A 247 -10.58 6.88 35.58
N ALA A 248 -9.38 7.39 35.91
CA ALA A 248 -8.45 7.90 34.91
C ALA A 248 -7.86 6.79 34.03
N SER A 249 -7.54 5.62 34.60
CA SER A 249 -7.07 4.46 33.83
C SER A 249 -8.18 3.86 32.96
N MET A 250 -9.42 3.79 33.44
CA MET A 250 -10.58 3.35 32.65
C MET A 250 -10.90 4.29 31.49
N GLU A 251 -10.94 5.61 31.74
CA GLU A 251 -11.14 6.61 30.68
C GLU A 251 -10.02 6.55 29.65
N ARG A 252 -8.76 6.45 30.11
CA ARG A 252 -7.61 6.32 29.22
C ARG A 252 -7.68 5.03 28.41
N ALA A 253 -7.98 3.89 29.02
CA ALA A 253 -8.11 2.62 28.31
C ALA A 253 -9.23 2.69 27.26
N GLY A 254 -10.39 3.22 27.64
CA GLY A 254 -11.54 3.41 26.74
C GLY A 254 -11.22 4.35 25.56
N LEU A 255 -10.56 5.48 25.81
CA LEU A 255 -10.19 6.44 24.75
C LEU A 255 -9.06 5.92 23.86
N VAL A 256 -7.99 5.39 24.46
CA VAL A 256 -6.80 4.91 23.74
C VAL A 256 -7.09 3.62 22.98
N TRP A 257 -8.06 2.82 23.40
CA TRP A 257 -8.51 1.64 22.66
C TRP A 257 -9.66 1.96 21.71
N GLY A 258 -10.76 2.53 22.22
CA GLY A 258 -12.04 2.62 21.54
C GLY A 258 -12.02 3.54 20.32
N LEU A 259 -11.43 4.73 20.43
CA LEU A 259 -11.34 5.69 19.32
C LEU A 259 -10.52 5.15 18.14
N PRO A 260 -9.27 4.67 18.32
CA PRO A 260 -8.50 4.10 17.24
C PRO A 260 -9.07 2.77 16.72
N ALA A 261 -9.69 1.94 17.57
CA ALA A 261 -10.39 0.74 17.14
C ALA A 261 -11.57 1.08 16.21
N ALA A 262 -12.42 2.02 16.62
CA ALA A 262 -13.57 2.47 15.83
C ALA A 262 -13.12 3.11 14.50
N LEU A 263 -12.09 3.97 14.54
CA LEU A 263 -11.51 4.57 13.34
C LEU A 263 -10.94 3.50 12.40
N GLY A 264 -10.17 2.54 12.94
CA GLY A 264 -9.55 1.47 12.17
C GLY A 264 -10.56 0.55 11.50
N LEU A 265 -11.58 0.11 12.26
CA LEU A 265 -12.69 -0.70 11.74
C LEU A 265 -13.52 0.09 10.72
N GLY A 266 -13.80 1.37 10.96
CA GLY A 266 -14.51 2.25 10.04
C GLY A 266 -13.78 2.42 8.71
N LEU A 267 -12.46 2.63 8.75
CA LEU A 267 -11.62 2.70 7.56
C LEU A 267 -11.59 1.38 6.79
N PHE A 268 -11.50 0.24 7.48
CA PHE A 268 -11.61 -1.06 6.81
C PHE A 268 -12.99 -1.30 6.21
N GLY A 269 -14.07 -0.96 6.91
CA GLY A 269 -15.43 -0.99 6.39
C GLY A 269 -15.59 -0.15 5.13
N TYR A 270 -15.07 1.09 5.15
CA TYR A 270 -15.03 1.96 3.96
C TYR A 270 -14.28 1.30 2.80
N THR A 271 -13.09 0.73 3.04
CA THR A 271 -12.32 0.07 1.99
C THR A 271 -13.05 -1.16 1.43
N MET A 272 -13.76 -1.91 2.27
CA MET A 272 -14.59 -3.04 1.87
C MET A 272 -15.73 -2.57 0.96
N VAL A 273 -16.54 -1.63 1.42
CA VAL A 273 -17.68 -1.08 0.68
C VAL A 273 -17.24 -0.44 -0.64
N ALA A 274 -16.19 0.39 -0.63
CA ALA A 274 -15.64 0.99 -1.84
C ALA A 274 -15.10 -0.06 -2.83
N SER A 275 -14.52 -1.16 -2.32
CA SER A 275 -14.09 -2.27 -3.17
C SER A 275 -15.30 -2.97 -3.80
N LEU A 276 -16.39 -3.19 -3.04
CA LEU A 276 -17.59 -3.89 -3.50
C LEU A 276 -18.39 -3.06 -4.51
N HIS A 277 -18.62 -1.76 -4.29
CA HIS A 277 -19.27 -0.91 -5.29
C HIS A 277 -18.49 -0.79 -6.61
N GLY A 278 -17.16 -0.89 -6.54
CA GLY A 278 -16.31 -1.00 -7.73
C GLY A 278 -16.50 -2.30 -8.52
N LEU A 279 -17.19 -3.32 -7.97
CA LEU A 279 -17.65 -4.51 -8.70
C LEU A 279 -18.90 -4.24 -9.51
N GLU A 280 -19.84 -3.48 -8.94
CA GLU A 280 -21.18 -3.27 -9.47
C GLU A 280 -21.17 -2.36 -10.70
N ARG A 281 -20.22 -1.42 -10.76
CA ARG A 281 -19.98 -0.64 -11.98
C ARG A 281 -19.48 -1.57 -13.08
N ARG A 282 -20.41 -2.07 -13.90
CA ARG A 282 -20.10 -2.73 -15.18
C ARG A 282 -19.06 -1.88 -15.89
N PRO A 283 -17.96 -2.46 -16.40
CA PRO A 283 -17.05 -1.71 -17.24
C PRO A 283 -17.88 -1.07 -18.34
N ALA A 284 -17.82 0.26 -18.45
CA ALA A 284 -18.48 0.98 -19.52
C ALA A 284 -18.18 0.21 -20.79
N ARG A 285 -19.25 -0.26 -21.46
CA ARG A 285 -19.14 -0.94 -22.75
C ARG A 285 -18.24 -0.04 -23.59
N THR A 286 -17.03 -0.52 -23.89
CA THR A 286 -16.13 0.22 -24.78
C THR A 286 -17.00 0.50 -26.01
N PRO A 287 -17.27 1.76 -26.37
CA PRO A 287 -18.06 2.03 -27.56
C PRO A 287 -17.40 1.26 -28.68
N GLU A 288 -18.17 0.31 -29.22
CA GLU A 288 -17.76 -0.50 -30.35
C GLU A 288 -17.24 0.49 -31.38
N PRO A 289 -15.99 0.35 -31.87
CA PRO A 289 -15.43 1.30 -32.80
C PRO A 289 -16.43 1.42 -33.93
N THR A 290 -17.08 2.58 -34.03
CA THR A 290 -18.10 2.84 -35.02
C THR A 290 -17.49 2.43 -36.34
N PRO A 291 -18.06 1.44 -37.06
CA PRO A 291 -17.44 0.94 -38.28
C PRO A 291 -17.19 2.15 -39.14
N ARG A 292 -15.91 2.48 -39.35
CA ARG A 292 -15.45 3.59 -40.17
C ARG A 292 -16.24 3.46 -41.46
N SER A 293 -17.15 4.40 -41.70
CA SER A 293 -17.85 4.48 -42.96
C SER A 293 -16.77 4.56 -44.02
N LEU A 294 -16.68 3.50 -44.83
CA LEU A 294 -15.82 3.48 -46.00
C LEU A 294 -16.06 4.79 -46.76
N PRO A 295 -15.00 5.53 -47.14
CA PRO A 295 -15.18 6.70 -47.98
C PRO A 295 -15.92 6.23 -49.23
N LYS A 296 -17.15 6.73 -49.42
CA LYS A 296 -17.88 6.59 -50.68
C LYS A 296 -16.98 7.16 -51.76
N SER A 297 -16.26 6.29 -52.47
CA SER A 297 -15.56 6.67 -53.69
C SER A 297 -16.65 7.17 -54.63
N LYS A 298 -16.63 8.48 -54.88
CA LYS A 298 -17.36 9.10 -55.98
C LYS A 298 -16.73 8.58 -57.27
N ALA A 299 -17.05 7.37 -57.68
CA ALA A 299 -16.92 6.95 -59.07
C ALA A 299 -18.10 7.53 -59.84
N ARG A 300 -18.05 8.86 -60.08
CA ARG A 300 -18.91 9.55 -61.03
C ARG A 300 -18.00 10.08 -62.14
N PHE A 301 -18.45 9.86 -63.36
CA PHE A 301 -18.04 10.52 -64.61
C PHE A 301 -16.80 10.00 -65.34
N ARG A 302 -17.04 9.05 -66.26
CA ARG A 302 -16.74 9.30 -67.69
C ARG A 302 -17.56 8.37 -68.59
N SER A 303 -18.74 8.86 -68.99
CA SER A 303 -19.42 8.43 -70.21
C SER A 303 -19.52 9.63 -71.13
N ARG A 304 -18.70 9.67 -72.20
CA ARG A 304 -19.06 10.28 -73.49
C ARG A 304 -17.92 10.05 -74.49
N GLY A 305 -18.26 9.34 -75.55
CA GLY A 305 -17.42 9.04 -76.69
C GLY A 305 -18.13 8.03 -77.58
N ARG A 306 -19.19 8.49 -78.25
CA ARG A 306 -19.87 7.85 -79.39
C ARG A 306 -19.59 8.76 -80.60
N HIS A 307 -19.53 8.18 -81.80
CA HIS A 307 -19.25 8.77 -83.13
C HIS A 307 -17.75 8.75 -83.44
N GLU A 308 -17.23 8.09 -84.48
CA GLU A 308 -17.75 7.39 -85.66
C GLU A 308 -16.81 6.23 -86.01
#